data_AF-A0A2M7K196-F1
#
_entry.id   AF-A0A2M7K196-F1
#
_cell.length_a   1.000
_cell.length_b   1.000
_cell.length_c   1.000
_cell.angle_alpha   90.00
_cell.angle_beta   90.00
_cell.angle_gamma   90.00
#
_symmetry.space_group_name_H-M   'P 1'
#
loop_
_entity.id
_entity.type
_entity.pdbx_description
1 polymer ?
#
loop_
_entity_poly.entity_id
_entity_poly.type
_entity_poly.pdbx_seq_one_letter_code
_entity_poly.pdbx_strand_id
1 'polypeptide(L)'
;MKIEIDQSGKIENTSRLTILAYSNKTSKSILITAKDKKTIQSLFRRINQPKIFIYKLFSVAIFALIKNDLEKIDQVIIDREYVGYENLIKKLISETAERNNKKIEKENIHFHSIGKKSKAHKIALAAFKTKRADMRLTSKEFFKIGLVK
;
A
#
# COMPACT_ATOMS: atom_id res chain seq x y z
N MET A 1 3.46 3.13 -18.05
CA MET A 1 3.27 4.49 -17.49
C MET A 1 3.97 4.68 -16.15
N LYS A 2 4.39 5.90 -15.82
CA LYS A 2 4.87 6.27 -14.48
C LYS A 2 3.69 6.65 -13.57
N ILE A 3 3.69 6.18 -12.33
CA ILE A 3 2.71 6.55 -11.29
C ILE A 3 3.39 7.03 -10.00
N GLU A 4 2.70 7.90 -9.28
CA GLU A 4 3.06 8.34 -7.93
C GLU A 4 2.06 7.74 -6.94
N ILE A 5 2.53 7.24 -5.80
CA ILE A 5 1.72 6.66 -4.72
C ILE A 5 1.98 7.46 -3.44
N ASP A 6 0.90 7.88 -2.79
CA ASP A 6 0.93 8.56 -1.49
C ASP A 6 -0.12 7.97 -0.53
N GLN A 7 0.03 8.26 0.76
CA GLN A 7 -0.77 7.77 1.86
C GLN A 7 -1.50 8.92 2.58
N SER A 8 -2.66 8.62 3.15
CA SER A 8 -3.29 9.45 4.18
C SER A 8 -3.76 8.59 5.33
N GLY A 9 -3.27 8.90 6.54
CA GLY A 9 -3.46 8.10 7.74
C GLY A 9 -2.46 6.94 7.82
N LYS A 10 -1.58 6.98 8.83
CA LYS A 10 -0.52 5.99 8.98
C LYS A 10 -1.01 4.58 9.30
N ILE A 11 -0.29 3.56 8.83
CA ILE A 11 -0.65 2.16 9.05
C ILE A 11 -0.63 1.82 10.55
N GLU A 12 0.42 2.23 11.26
CA GLU A 12 0.61 1.99 12.70
C GLU A 12 -0.45 2.66 13.57
N ASN A 13 -1.12 3.71 13.08
CA ASN A 13 -2.27 4.29 13.77
C ASN A 13 -3.52 3.43 13.52
N THR A 14 -3.64 2.32 14.24
CA THR A 14 -4.73 1.35 14.10
C THR A 14 -6.09 1.84 14.60
N SER A 15 -6.17 3.04 15.18
CA SER A 15 -7.43 3.69 15.54
C SER A 15 -8.08 4.44 14.37
N ARG A 16 -7.30 4.77 13.33
CA ARG A 16 -7.75 5.50 12.14
C ARG A 16 -7.74 4.61 10.91
N LEU A 17 -8.53 4.96 9.91
CA LEU A 17 -8.40 4.36 8.58
C LEU A 17 -7.08 4.80 7.91
N THR A 18 -6.68 4.07 6.87
CA THR A 18 -5.60 4.46 5.98
C THR A 18 -6.12 4.47 4.56
N ILE A 19 -5.76 5.49 3.78
CA ILE A 19 -5.91 5.52 2.33
C ILE A 19 -4.52 5.44 1.70
N LEU A 20 -4.38 4.62 0.66
CA LEU A 20 -3.33 4.77 -0.33
C LEU A 20 -3.97 5.18 -1.64
N ALA A 21 -3.34 6.07 -2.39
CA ALA A 21 -3.78 6.44 -3.72
C ALA A 21 -2.60 6.52 -4.66
N TYR A 22 -2.82 6.14 -5.92
CA TYR A 22 -1.91 6.47 -7.00
C TYR A 22 -2.53 7.48 -7.95
N SER A 23 -1.67 8.26 -8.62
CA SER A 23 -2.08 9.15 -9.68
C SER A 23 -1.08 9.21 -10.83
N ASN A 24 -1.61 9.37 -12.04
CA ASN A 24 -0.95 9.91 -13.21
C ASN A 24 -1.97 10.64 -14.13
N LYS A 25 -2.23 10.15 -15.36
CA LYS A 25 -3.41 10.47 -16.18
C LYS A 25 -4.72 9.90 -15.61
N THR A 26 -4.65 8.77 -14.90
CA THR A 26 -5.76 8.18 -14.14
C THR A 26 -5.39 8.13 -12.65
N SER A 27 -6.37 7.79 -11.81
CA SER A 27 -6.17 7.68 -10.37
C SER A 27 -6.99 6.55 -9.79
N LYS A 28 -6.50 5.98 -8.71
CA LYS A 28 -7.22 5.00 -7.91
C LYS A 28 -6.81 5.12 -6.45
N SER A 29 -7.71 4.76 -5.56
CA SER A 29 -7.52 4.78 -4.12
C SER A 29 -7.99 3.47 -3.49
N ILE A 30 -7.31 3.06 -2.42
CA ILE A 30 -7.68 1.90 -1.61
C ILE A 30 -7.74 2.29 -0.14
N LEU A 31 -8.81 1.86 0.53
CA LEU A 31 -9.07 2.12 1.94
C LEU A 31 -8.78 0.88 2.78
N ILE A 32 -8.16 1.08 3.94
CA ILE A 32 -7.99 0.07 5.00
C ILE A 32 -8.67 0.60 6.26
N THR A 33 -9.66 -0.11 6.78
CA THR A 33 -10.37 0.34 8.00
C THR A 33 -9.53 0.10 9.25
N ALA A 34 -9.82 0.84 10.32
CA ALA A 34 -9.25 0.59 11.65
C ALA A 34 -9.49 -0.87 12.11
N LYS A 35 -10.68 -1.42 11.84
CA LYS A 35 -11.04 -2.81 12.16
C LYS A 35 -10.11 -3.80 11.43
N ASP A 36 -9.96 -3.63 10.11
CA ASP A 36 -9.10 -4.50 9.30
C ASP A 36 -7.64 -4.43 9.77
N LYS A 37 -7.12 -3.22 10.07
CA LYS A 37 -5.76 -3.04 10.59
C LYS A 37 -5.54 -3.77 11.92
N LYS A 38 -6.49 -3.67 12.86
CA LYS A 38 -6.41 -4.37 14.16
C LYS A 38 -6.42 -5.89 13.99
N THR A 39 -7.28 -6.42 13.12
CA THR A 39 -7.33 -7.85 12.82
C THR A 39 -5.99 -8.35 12.27
N ILE A 40 -5.42 -7.64 11.29
CA ILE A 40 -4.13 -8.00 10.70
C ILE A 40 -3.00 -7.89 11.73
N GLN A 41 -2.95 -6.79 12.49
CA GLN A 41 -1.95 -6.59 13.54
C GLN A 41 -1.98 -7.70 14.60
N SER A 42 -3.16 -8.23 14.92
CA SER A 42 -3.31 -9.30 15.91
C SER A 42 -2.56 -10.57 15.51
N LEU A 43 -2.52 -10.92 14.22
CA LEU A 43 -1.73 -12.03 13.71
C LEU A 43 -0.23 -11.78 13.94
N PHE A 44 0.27 -10.61 13.55
CA PHE A 44 1.68 -10.26 13.69
C PHE A 44 2.12 -10.19 15.15
N ARG A 45 1.23 -9.82 16.07
CA ARG A 45 1.48 -9.91 17.52
C ARG A 45 1.61 -11.36 17.99
N ARG A 46 0.73 -12.25 17.54
CA ARG A 46 0.75 -13.68 17.93
C ARG A 46 2.03 -14.40 17.49
N ILE A 47 2.62 -14.01 16.36
CA ILE A 47 3.89 -14.58 15.87
C ILE A 47 5.12 -13.80 16.36
N ASN A 48 4.97 -12.92 17.34
CA ASN A 48 6.05 -12.08 17.89
C ASN A 48 6.77 -11.18 16.86
N GLN A 49 6.06 -10.71 15.83
CA GLN A 49 6.58 -9.81 14.80
C GLN A 49 5.74 -8.52 14.62
N PRO A 50 5.42 -7.78 15.71
CA PRO A 50 4.50 -6.65 15.66
C PRO A 50 4.99 -5.48 14.79
N LYS A 51 6.30 -5.35 14.55
CA LYS A 51 6.86 -4.30 13.66
C LYS A 51 6.67 -4.63 12.18
N ILE A 52 6.76 -5.90 11.80
CA ILE A 52 6.62 -6.34 10.39
C ILE A 52 5.22 -6.06 9.84
N PHE A 53 4.20 -6.06 10.71
CA PHE A 53 2.84 -5.64 10.39
C PHE A 53 2.78 -4.38 9.52
N ILE A 54 3.53 -3.33 9.88
CA ILE A 54 3.46 -2.02 9.24
C ILE A 54 3.88 -2.13 7.78
N TYR A 55 5.09 -2.65 7.56
CA TYR A 55 5.68 -2.76 6.22
C TYR A 55 4.94 -3.78 5.36
N LYS A 56 4.53 -4.92 5.94
CA LYS A 56 3.79 -5.94 5.20
C LYS A 56 2.41 -5.43 4.78
N LEU A 57 1.67 -4.76 5.66
CA LEU A 57 0.37 -4.19 5.31
C LEU A 57 0.51 -3.08 4.27
N PHE A 58 1.48 -2.19 4.43
CA PHE A 58 1.76 -1.15 3.44
C PHE A 58 2.08 -1.75 2.05
N SER A 59 3.00 -2.71 1.98
CA SER A 59 3.38 -3.37 0.72
C SER A 59 2.22 -4.14 0.07
N VAL A 60 1.43 -4.88 0.85
CA VAL A 60 0.26 -5.61 0.32
C VAL A 60 -0.81 -4.64 -0.17
N ALA A 61 -1.01 -3.51 0.52
CA ALA A 61 -1.96 -2.50 0.10
C ALA A 61 -1.53 -1.78 -1.19
N ILE A 62 -0.24 -1.48 -1.36
CA ILE A 62 0.31 -0.97 -2.63
C ILE A 62 0.07 -1.98 -3.75
N PHE A 63 0.43 -3.24 -3.55
CA PHE A 63 0.21 -4.26 -4.57
C PHE A 63 -1.28 -4.40 -4.91
N ALA A 64 -2.16 -4.49 -3.89
CA ALA A 64 -3.60 -4.60 -4.10
C ALA A 64 -4.19 -3.41 -4.87
N LEU A 65 -3.64 -2.21 -4.67
CA LEU A 65 -4.03 -0.99 -5.36
C LEU A 65 -3.67 -1.02 -6.86
N ILE A 66 -2.51 -1.58 -7.22
CA ILE A 66 -1.98 -1.51 -8.60
C ILE A 66 -2.08 -2.81 -9.40
N LYS A 67 -2.38 -3.95 -8.76
CA LYS A 67 -2.28 -5.30 -9.37
C LYS A 67 -3.03 -5.48 -10.70
N ASN A 68 -4.16 -4.78 -10.87
CA ASN A 68 -5.00 -4.86 -12.06
C ASN A 68 -4.51 -3.95 -13.20
N ASP A 69 -3.58 -3.04 -12.90
CA ASP A 69 -3.03 -2.07 -13.86
C ASP A 69 -1.53 -2.30 -14.13
N LEU A 70 -0.93 -3.37 -13.56
CA LEU A 70 0.51 -3.61 -13.60
C LEU A 70 1.11 -3.61 -15.01
N GLU A 71 0.43 -4.22 -15.97
CA GLU A 71 0.89 -4.28 -17.38
C GLU A 71 0.99 -2.91 -18.03
N LYS A 72 0.30 -1.91 -17.48
CA LYS A 72 0.33 -0.54 -17.96
C LYS A 72 1.33 0.31 -17.18
N ILE A 73 1.95 -0.18 -16.11
CA ILE A 73 2.82 0.58 -15.20
C ILE A 73 4.29 0.22 -15.46
N ASP A 74 5.09 1.20 -15.87
CA ASP A 74 6.53 1.03 -16.10
C ASP A 74 7.31 1.38 -14.84
N GLN A 75 6.84 2.36 -14.07
CA GLN A 75 7.51 2.87 -12.88
C GLN A 75 6.52 3.24 -11.78
N VAL A 76 6.85 2.85 -10.55
CA VAL A 76 6.12 3.20 -9.34
C VAL A 76 7.00 4.08 -8.47
N ILE A 77 6.59 5.32 -8.24
CA ILE A 77 7.22 6.19 -7.24
C ILE A 77 6.34 6.20 -5.99
N ILE A 78 6.89 5.79 -4.85
CA ILE A 78 6.21 5.76 -3.56
C ILE A 78 6.74 6.93 -2.71
N ASP A 79 5.85 7.66 -2.06
CA ASP A 79 6.25 8.70 -1.10
C ASP A 79 7.05 8.10 0.07
N ARG A 80 8.07 8.82 0.55
CA ARG A 80 8.98 8.36 1.63
C ARG A 80 8.32 8.41 3.01
N GLU A 81 7.29 7.59 3.20
CA GLU A 81 6.53 7.49 4.45
C GLU A 81 7.31 6.77 5.57
N TYR A 82 8.12 5.76 5.21
CA TYR A 82 8.87 4.90 6.13
C TYR A 82 10.38 4.89 5.80
N VAL A 83 11.05 5.99 6.13
CA VAL A 83 12.47 6.19 5.87
C VAL A 83 13.31 5.07 6.49
N GLY A 84 14.26 4.51 5.72
CA GLY A 84 15.14 3.42 6.13
C GLY A 84 14.59 2.01 5.88
N TYR A 85 13.34 1.89 5.43
CA TYR A 85 12.67 0.62 5.15
C TYR A 85 12.36 0.41 3.65
N GLU A 86 12.87 1.27 2.78
CA GLU A 86 12.59 1.27 1.34
C GLU A 86 12.91 -0.10 0.71
N ASN A 87 14.10 -0.64 0.97
CA ASN A 87 14.53 -1.94 0.44
C ASN A 87 13.64 -3.09 0.95
N LEU A 88 13.23 -3.04 2.23
CA LEU A 88 12.30 -4.01 2.79
C LEU A 88 10.93 -3.91 2.10
N ILE A 89 10.41 -2.70 1.91
CA ILE A 89 9.12 -2.47 1.26
C ILE A 89 9.17 -2.93 -0.20
N LYS A 90 10.24 -2.64 -0.95
CA LYS A 90 10.46 -3.15 -2.32
C LYS A 90 10.41 -4.68 -2.34
N LYS A 91 11.18 -5.31 -1.46
CA LYS A 91 11.22 -6.77 -1.33
C LYS A 91 9.81 -7.33 -1.06
N LEU A 92 9.11 -6.77 -0.09
CA LEU A 92 7.76 -7.23 0.28
C LEU A 92 6.72 -7.01 -0.84
N ILE A 93 6.81 -5.93 -1.63
CA ILE A 93 5.94 -5.71 -2.79
C ILE A 93 6.21 -6.78 -3.86
N SER A 94 7.49 -6.97 -4.23
CA SER A 94 7.92 -7.94 -5.23
C SER A 94 7.52 -9.37 -4.84
N GLU A 95 7.80 -9.80 -3.60
CA GLU A 95 7.36 -11.12 -3.14
C GLU A 95 5.84 -11.26 -3.07
N THR A 96 5.10 -10.17 -2.83
CA THR A 96 3.63 -10.20 -2.83
C THR A 96 3.13 -10.37 -4.26
N ALA A 97 3.74 -9.71 -5.24
CA ALA A 97 3.41 -9.87 -6.65
C ALA A 97 3.67 -11.31 -7.12
N GLU A 98 4.86 -11.85 -6.85
CA GLU A 98 5.25 -13.21 -7.24
C GLU A 98 4.27 -14.26 -6.70
N ARG A 99 3.90 -14.17 -5.42
CA ARG A 99 2.89 -15.05 -4.79
C ARG A 99 1.52 -14.99 -5.48
N ASN A 100 1.21 -13.88 -6.16
CA ASN A 100 -0.05 -13.68 -6.88
C ASN A 100 0.12 -13.88 -8.40
N ASN A 101 1.17 -14.60 -8.84
CA ASN A 101 1.48 -14.85 -10.27
C ASN A 101 1.59 -13.57 -11.10
N LYS A 102 2.11 -12.50 -10.48
CA LYS A 102 2.41 -11.21 -11.12
C LYS A 102 3.89 -10.89 -10.92
N LYS A 103 4.45 -10.06 -11.79
CA LYS A 103 5.85 -9.62 -11.70
C LYS A 103 5.90 -8.11 -11.51
N ILE A 104 6.75 -7.67 -10.58
CA ILE A 104 7.12 -6.26 -10.42
C ILE A 104 8.62 -6.23 -10.17
N GLU A 105 9.36 -5.68 -11.12
CA GLU A 105 10.81 -5.49 -10.98
C GLU A 105 11.08 -4.46 -9.88
N LYS A 106 12.01 -4.76 -8.99
CA LYS A 106 12.35 -3.87 -7.85
C LYS A 106 13.00 -2.58 -8.34
N GLU A 107 13.64 -2.64 -9.50
CA GLU A 107 14.29 -1.56 -10.23
C GLU A 107 13.27 -0.51 -10.68
N ASN A 108 12.02 -0.94 -10.93
CA ASN A 108 10.92 -0.06 -11.34
C ASN A 108 10.18 0.57 -10.14
N ILE A 109 10.53 0.19 -8.91
CA ILE A 109 9.98 0.78 -7.68
C ILE A 109 11.00 1.78 -7.14
N HIS A 110 10.59 3.04 -6.98
CA HIS A 110 11.42 4.11 -6.45
C HIS A 110 10.75 4.81 -5.28
N PHE A 111 11.56 5.45 -4.43
CA PHE A 111 11.09 6.20 -3.26
C PHE A 111 11.59 7.64 -3.33
N HIS A 112 10.66 8.59 -3.36
CA HIS A 112 10.95 10.03 -3.42
C HIS A 112 10.00 10.79 -2.49
N SER A 113 10.38 12.00 -2.09
CA SER A 113 9.45 12.92 -1.44
C SER A 113 8.59 13.56 -2.52
N ILE A 114 7.37 13.04 -2.73
CA ILE A 114 6.44 13.50 -3.78
C ILE A 114 5.72 14.79 -3.33
N GLY A 115 5.51 14.92 -2.01
CA GLY A 115 5.07 16.15 -1.36
C GLY A 115 3.59 16.48 -1.54
N LYS A 116 3.09 17.43 -0.73
CA LYS A 116 1.66 17.72 -0.56
C LYS A 116 0.95 18.29 -1.79
N LYS A 117 1.70 18.76 -2.79
CA LYS A 117 1.13 19.32 -4.02
C LYS A 117 0.84 18.24 -5.08
N SER A 118 1.36 17.03 -4.89
CA SER A 118 1.16 15.92 -5.81
C SER A 118 -0.32 15.54 -5.93
N LYS A 119 -0.69 15.00 -7.10
CA LYS A 119 -2.08 14.55 -7.31
C LYS A 119 -2.40 13.36 -6.42
N ALA A 120 -1.45 12.43 -6.26
CA ALA A 120 -1.59 11.28 -5.37
C ALA A 120 -1.92 11.72 -3.93
N HIS A 121 -1.22 12.72 -3.40
CA HIS A 121 -1.50 13.30 -2.10
C HIS A 121 -2.94 13.82 -1.98
N LYS A 122 -3.36 14.63 -2.96
CA LYS A 122 -4.70 15.24 -2.97
C LYS A 122 -5.79 14.18 -3.00
N ILE A 123 -5.62 13.12 -3.79
CA ILE A 123 -6.57 12.01 -3.89
C ILE A 123 -6.62 11.25 -2.56
N ALA A 124 -5.47 10.88 -2.00
CA ALA A 124 -5.41 10.19 -0.72
C ALA A 124 -6.08 11.00 0.40
N LEU A 125 -5.81 12.31 0.46
CA LEU A 125 -6.37 13.21 1.46
C LEU A 125 -7.88 13.41 1.28
N ALA A 126 -8.36 13.56 0.05
CA ALA A 126 -9.79 13.71 -0.23
C ALA A 126 -10.56 12.45 0.17
N ALA A 127 -10.08 11.27 -0.25
CA ALA A 127 -10.65 9.98 0.12
C ALA A 127 -10.61 9.73 1.64
N PHE A 128 -9.55 10.19 2.31
CA PHE A 128 -9.43 10.08 3.76
C PHE A 128 -10.49 10.93 4.48
N LYS A 129 -10.71 12.17 4.02
CA LYS A 129 -11.72 13.08 4.58
C LYS A 129 -13.15 12.57 4.39
N THR A 130 -13.46 12.05 3.20
CA THR A 130 -14.80 11.53 2.87
C THR A 130 -15.02 10.10 3.36
N LYS A 131 -13.96 9.40 3.79
CA LYS A 131 -13.96 7.98 4.16
C LYS A 131 -14.46 7.08 3.03
N ARG A 132 -14.21 7.47 1.78
CA ARG A 132 -14.60 6.74 0.56
C ARG A 132 -13.40 6.61 -0.36
N ALA A 133 -13.23 5.43 -0.94
CA ALA A 133 -12.17 5.10 -1.88
C ALA A 133 -12.74 4.19 -2.97
N ASP A 134 -12.01 4.03 -4.08
CA ASP A 134 -12.41 3.18 -5.20
C ASP A 134 -12.41 1.70 -4.82
N MET A 135 -11.56 1.34 -3.87
CA MET A 135 -11.37 -0.02 -3.38
C MET A 135 -11.26 -0.06 -1.86
N ARG A 136 -11.47 -1.24 -1.29
CA ARG A 136 -11.17 -1.53 0.12
C ARG A 136 -10.26 -2.75 0.19
N LEU A 137 -9.25 -2.70 1.05
CA LEU A 137 -8.47 -3.87 1.45
C LEU A 137 -9.01 -4.38 2.79
N THR A 138 -9.78 -5.46 2.74
CA THR A 138 -10.26 -6.16 3.94
C THR A 138 -9.15 -7.03 4.55
N SER A 139 -9.27 -7.41 5.83
CA SER A 139 -8.33 -8.37 6.42
C SER A 139 -8.34 -9.73 5.69
N LYS A 140 -9.50 -10.18 5.21
CA LYS A 140 -9.64 -11.41 4.42
C LYS A 140 -8.84 -11.34 3.12
N GLU A 141 -8.95 -10.22 2.40
CA GLU A 141 -8.17 -10.00 1.18
C GLU A 141 -6.68 -9.85 1.47
N PHE A 142 -6.32 -9.15 2.55
CA PHE A 142 -4.92 -9.07 2.98
C PHE A 142 -4.33 -10.46 3.20
N PHE A 143 -5.03 -11.36 3.90
CA PHE A 143 -4.54 -12.72 4.12
C PHE A 143 -4.45 -13.48 2.79
N LYS A 144 -5.47 -13.40 1.93
CA LYS A 144 -5.44 -14.04 0.61
C LYS A 144 -4.27 -13.57 -0.26
N ILE A 145 -3.98 -12.27 -0.29
CA ILE A 145 -2.96 -11.67 -1.16
C ILE A 145 -1.57 -11.80 -0.53
N GLY A 146 -1.48 -11.54 0.77
CA GLY A 146 -0.22 -11.38 1.49
C GLY A 146 0.31 -12.65 2.15
N LEU A 147 -0.56 -13.65 2.40
CA LEU A 147 -0.30 -14.81 3.25
C LEU A 147 -1.13 -16.07 2.84
N VAL A 148 -0.84 -16.71 1.71
CA VAL A 148 -1.22 -18.10 1.33
C VAL A 148 -0.25 -18.52 0.20
N LYS A 149 0.31 -19.72 0.04
CA LYS A 149 0.11 -21.06 0.59
C LYS A 149 0.90 -21.34 1.87
#